data_AF-A0A3D1UX83-F1
#
_entry.id   AF-A0A3D1UX83-F1
#
_cell.length_a   1.000
_cell.length_b   1.000
_cell.length_c   1.000
_cell.angle_alpha   90.00
_cell.angle_beta   90.00
_cell.angle_gamma   90.00
#
_symmetry.space_group_name_H-M   'P 1'
#
loop_
_entity.id
_entity.type
_entity.pdbx_description
1 polymer ?
#
loop_
_entity_poly.entity_id
_entity_poly.type
_entity_poly.pdbx_seq_one_letter_code
_entity_poly.pdbx_strand_id
1 'polypeptide(L)'
;MKNAEVLIASNDGVYSIKVNGRATFECAPPLRSLAKDLENVMFKRVDVDLSACTGMDSTFMGILAMLGLRSKKIDAVMTIFNAGELNKSLLFGLGLKKLFNFSEGEVPFGTQTGAADGAADKIVNAQTVLDAHKTLMDVDEENVKKFEKVVDYVQKDLDKLNDKKS
;
A
#
# COMPACT_ATOMS: atom_id res chain seq x y z
N MET A 1 8.76 -16.95 -13.98
CA MET A 1 8.22 -15.57 -13.91
C MET A 1 8.97 -14.88 -12.79
N LYS A 2 9.51 -13.67 -12.99
CA LYS A 2 10.12 -12.93 -11.87
C LYS A 2 8.99 -12.54 -10.91
N ASN A 3 9.17 -12.84 -9.63
CA ASN A 3 8.26 -12.40 -8.57
C ASN A 3 8.27 -10.87 -8.53
N ALA A 4 7.12 -10.27 -8.20
CA ALA A 4 7.06 -8.83 -8.01
C ALA A 4 7.90 -8.42 -6.81
N GLU A 5 8.55 -7.26 -6.92
CA GLU A 5 9.50 -6.76 -5.93
C GLU A 5 9.14 -5.33 -5.56
N VAL A 6 9.18 -5.05 -4.25
CA VAL A 6 9.00 -3.71 -3.70
C VAL A 6 10.30 -3.31 -3.03
N LEU A 7 10.95 -2.30 -3.59
CA LEU A 7 12.14 -1.69 -3.02
C LEU A 7 11.72 -0.45 -2.25
N ILE A 8 12.33 -0.23 -1.08
CA ILE A 8 12.07 0.95 -0.24
C ILE A 8 13.40 1.54 0.18
N ALA A 9 13.55 2.83 -0.04
CA ALA A 9 14.67 3.63 0.46
C ALA A 9 14.16 4.81 1.27
N SER A 10 14.96 5.22 2.25
CA SER A 10 14.64 6.37 3.10
C SER A 10 15.86 7.25 3.33
N ASN A 11 15.66 8.57 3.31
CA ASN A 11 16.68 9.56 3.66
C ASN A 11 16.03 10.83 4.22
N ASP A 12 16.40 11.25 5.44
CA ASP A 12 15.97 12.52 6.07
C ASP A 12 14.46 12.81 5.96
N GLY A 13 13.62 11.80 6.28
CA GLY A 13 12.16 11.90 6.22
C GLY A 13 11.57 11.88 4.81
N VAL A 14 12.35 11.55 3.80
CA VAL A 14 11.90 11.26 2.43
C VAL A 14 11.94 9.75 2.22
N TYR A 15 10.82 9.18 1.77
CA TYR A 15 10.70 7.75 1.46
C TYR A 15 10.48 7.57 -0.03
N SER A 16 11.31 6.75 -0.66
CA SER A 16 11.20 6.39 -2.08
C SER A 16 10.83 4.90 -2.17
N ILE A 17 9.77 4.59 -2.92
CA ILE A 17 9.23 3.25 -3.07
C ILE A 17 9.25 2.92 -4.56
N LYS A 18 9.82 1.77 -4.94
CA LYS A 18 9.82 1.32 -6.33
C LYS A 18 9.15 -0.04 -6.44
N VAL A 19 8.23 -0.15 -7.38
CA VAL A 19 7.44 -1.37 -7.59
C VAL A 19 7.80 -1.97 -8.95
N ASN A 20 8.37 -3.18 -8.92
CA ASN A 20 8.74 -3.93 -10.10
C ASN A 20 7.78 -5.13 -10.27
N GLY A 21 7.10 -5.21 -11.41
CA GLY A 21 6.15 -6.29 -11.70
C GLY A 21 4.74 -6.04 -11.18
N ARG A 22 3.98 -7.11 -10.95
CA ARG A 22 2.56 -7.03 -10.55
C ARG A 22 2.45 -6.94 -9.03
N ALA A 23 2.06 -5.79 -8.50
CA ALA A 23 1.95 -5.55 -7.08
C ALA A 23 0.72 -6.27 -6.51
N THR A 24 0.95 -7.36 -5.79
CA THR A 24 -0.11 -8.14 -5.15
C THR A 24 0.14 -8.22 -3.65
N PHE A 25 -0.83 -8.75 -2.92
CA PHE A 25 -0.71 -9.11 -1.52
C PHE A 25 0.61 -9.83 -1.18
N GLU A 26 1.12 -10.70 -2.05
CA GLU A 26 2.37 -11.44 -1.82
C GLU A 26 3.62 -10.56 -1.68
N CYS A 27 3.69 -9.42 -2.39
CA CYS A 27 4.81 -8.48 -2.31
C CYS A 27 4.47 -7.22 -1.48
N ALA A 28 3.31 -7.20 -0.84
CA ALA A 28 2.87 -6.12 0.05
C ALA A 28 3.56 -6.06 1.43
N PRO A 29 4.18 -7.11 2.00
CA PRO A 29 4.74 -7.04 3.37
C PRO A 29 5.72 -5.88 3.59
N PRO A 30 6.67 -5.57 2.70
CA PRO A 30 7.56 -4.42 2.88
C PRO A 30 6.83 -3.08 2.94
N LEU A 31 5.85 -2.90 2.05
CA LEU A 31 5.05 -1.69 2.02
C LEU A 31 4.20 -1.54 3.29
N ARG A 32 3.67 -2.66 3.79
CA ARG A 32 2.88 -2.67 5.02
C ARG A 32 3.74 -2.32 6.24
N SER A 33 4.92 -2.93 6.37
CA SER A 33 5.84 -2.62 7.47
C SER A 33 6.15 -1.13 7.48
N LEU A 34 6.46 -0.56 6.32
CA LEU A 34 6.65 0.89 6.17
C LEU A 34 5.40 1.67 6.63
N ALA A 35 4.20 1.32 6.17
CA ALA A 35 2.97 2.02 6.56
C ALA A 35 2.75 2.02 8.07
N LYS A 36 3.07 0.90 8.74
CA LYS A 36 3.00 0.78 10.20
C LYS A 36 4.06 1.63 10.90
N ASP A 37 5.30 1.59 10.42
CA ASP A 37 6.40 2.37 10.98
C ASP A 37 6.13 3.89 10.87
N LEU A 38 5.45 4.31 9.79
CA LEU A 38 5.11 5.71 9.56
C LEU A 38 3.83 6.21 10.25
N GLU A 39 3.06 5.32 10.88
CA GLU A 39 1.76 5.66 11.49
C GLU A 39 1.87 6.80 12.52
N ASN A 40 2.95 6.81 13.29
CA ASN A 40 3.21 7.76 14.37
C ASN A 40 4.48 8.60 14.17
N VAL A 41 5.11 8.51 12.99
CA VAL A 41 6.37 9.21 12.67
C VAL A 41 6.09 10.40 11.75
N MET A 42 6.76 11.53 11.99
CA MET A 42 6.72 12.68 11.08
C MET A 42 7.67 12.45 9.92
N PHE A 43 7.22 12.76 8.70
CA PHE A 43 8.02 12.68 7.49
C PHE A 43 7.63 13.80 6.52
N LYS A 44 8.48 14.05 5.52
CA LYS A 44 8.33 15.15 4.57
C LYS A 44 7.56 14.71 3.33
N ARG A 45 7.93 13.57 2.74
CA ARG A 45 7.24 13.05 1.55
C ARG A 45 7.44 11.55 1.33
N VAL A 46 6.54 10.97 0.55
CA VAL A 46 6.59 9.61 0.03
C VAL A 46 6.49 9.66 -1.50
N ASP A 47 7.50 9.17 -2.20
CA ASP A 47 7.55 9.09 -3.65
C ASP A 47 7.44 7.63 -4.10
N VAL A 48 6.51 7.30 -4.99
CA VAL A 48 6.25 5.93 -5.46
C VAL A 48 6.51 5.83 -6.96
N ASP A 49 7.55 5.13 -7.39
CA ASP A 49 7.87 4.85 -8.79
C ASP A 49 7.13 3.59 -9.28
N LEU A 50 6.20 3.78 -10.21
CA LEU A 50 5.43 2.73 -10.85
C LEU A 50 5.87 2.43 -12.30
N SER A 51 7.04 2.94 -12.74
CA SER A 51 7.55 2.75 -14.11
C SER A 51 7.64 1.29 -14.55
N ALA A 52 7.94 0.37 -13.62
CA ALA A 52 8.02 -1.06 -13.86
C ALA A 52 6.82 -1.85 -13.30
N CYS A 53 5.77 -1.17 -12.82
CA CYS A 53 4.60 -1.79 -12.22
C CYS A 53 3.58 -2.18 -13.30
N THR A 54 3.27 -3.47 -13.42
CA THR A 54 2.39 -4.00 -14.47
C THR A 54 0.92 -4.13 -14.05
N GLY A 55 0.61 -3.89 -12.78
CA GLY A 55 -0.74 -3.96 -12.23
C GLY A 55 -0.72 -4.02 -10.70
N MET A 56 -1.84 -3.71 -10.06
CA MET A 56 -2.00 -3.74 -8.61
C MET A 56 -3.30 -4.45 -8.20
N ASP A 57 -3.31 -5.13 -7.06
CA ASP A 57 -4.54 -5.58 -6.42
C ASP A 57 -5.08 -4.58 -5.38
N SER A 58 -6.28 -4.85 -4.86
CA SER A 58 -6.93 -4.00 -3.85
C SER A 58 -6.14 -3.93 -2.55
N THR A 59 -5.43 -5.00 -2.16
CA THR A 59 -4.68 -4.99 -0.91
C THR A 59 -3.49 -4.05 -1.00
N PHE A 60 -2.74 -4.10 -2.10
CA PHE A 60 -1.62 -3.20 -2.33
C PHE A 60 -2.08 -1.74 -2.41
N MET A 61 -3.15 -1.48 -3.16
CA MET A 61 -3.73 -0.13 -3.26
C MET A 61 -4.29 0.37 -1.93
N GLY A 62 -4.84 -0.50 -1.09
CA GLY A 62 -5.29 -0.14 0.25
C GLY A 62 -4.13 0.29 1.16
N ILE A 63 -2.97 -0.37 1.07
CA ILE A 63 -1.78 0.07 1.84
C ILE A 63 -1.23 1.40 1.31
N LEU A 64 -1.24 1.63 -0.01
CA LEU A 64 -0.93 2.95 -0.57
C LEU A 64 -1.92 4.02 -0.04
N ALA A 65 -3.21 3.67 0.06
CA ALA A 65 -4.20 4.57 0.62
C ALA A 65 -3.93 4.90 2.10
N MET A 66 -3.48 3.93 2.91
CA MET A 66 -3.05 4.18 4.29
C MET A 66 -1.92 5.21 4.35
N LEU A 67 -0.88 5.04 3.51
CA LEU A 67 0.23 5.99 3.41
C LEU A 67 -0.24 7.37 2.94
N GLY A 68 -1.18 7.43 1.98
CA GLY A 68 -1.74 8.69 1.48
C GLY A 68 -2.55 9.43 2.54
N LEU A 69 -3.41 8.72 3.28
CA LEU A 69 -4.17 9.28 4.41
C LEU A 69 -3.22 9.77 5.51
N ARG A 70 -2.20 8.97 5.84
CA ARG A 70 -1.18 9.35 6.82
C ARG A 70 -0.45 10.62 6.39
N SER A 71 -0.04 10.69 5.12
CA SER A 71 0.65 11.85 4.55
C SER A 71 -0.20 13.11 4.68
N LYS A 72 -1.48 13.03 4.30
CA LYS A 72 -2.44 14.13 4.48
C LYS A 72 -2.60 14.57 5.93
N LYS A 73 -2.64 13.62 6.88
CA LYS A 73 -2.83 13.93 8.31
C LYS A 73 -1.70 14.77 8.90
N ILE A 74 -0.51 14.73 8.31
CA ILE A 74 0.67 15.49 8.77
C ILE A 74 1.17 16.52 7.75
N ASP A 75 0.33 16.86 6.77
CA ASP A 75 0.68 17.77 5.68
C ASP A 75 1.96 17.37 4.91
N ALA A 76 2.26 16.07 4.85
CA ALA A 76 3.30 15.50 4.02
C ALA A 76 2.78 15.22 2.61
N VAL A 77 3.69 15.26 1.62
CA VAL A 77 3.33 15.03 0.22
C VAL A 77 3.50 13.56 -0.15
N MET A 78 2.51 12.97 -0.80
CA MET A 78 2.66 11.66 -1.45
C MET A 78 2.51 11.80 -2.96
N THR A 79 3.49 11.35 -3.72
CA THR A 79 3.50 11.46 -5.19
C THR A 79 3.69 10.09 -5.83
N ILE A 80 2.81 9.75 -6.78
CA ILE A 80 2.95 8.60 -7.65
C ILE A 80 3.62 9.04 -8.96
N PHE A 81 4.77 8.46 -9.24
CA PHE A 81 5.56 8.70 -10.44
C PHE A 81 5.35 7.59 -11.47
N ASN A 82 5.35 7.97 -12.74
CA ASN A 82 5.43 7.05 -13.89
C ASN A 82 4.33 5.97 -13.89
N ALA A 83 3.14 6.28 -13.36
CA ALA A 83 2.01 5.36 -13.40
C ALA A 83 1.48 5.21 -14.82
N GLY A 84 1.50 3.99 -15.37
CA GLY A 84 0.81 3.68 -16.62
C GLY A 84 -0.72 3.83 -16.51
N GLU A 85 -1.39 3.95 -17.66
CA GLU A 85 -2.84 4.20 -17.73
C GLU A 85 -3.69 3.16 -16.99
N LEU A 86 -3.29 1.88 -17.04
CA LEU A 86 -3.93 0.82 -16.26
C LEU A 86 -3.90 1.11 -14.76
N ASN A 87 -2.71 1.44 -14.22
CA ASN A 87 -2.51 1.70 -12.80
C ASN A 87 -3.23 2.99 -12.37
N LYS A 88 -3.17 4.06 -13.18
CA LYS A 88 -3.95 5.28 -12.94
C LYS A 88 -5.45 4.98 -12.88
N SER A 89 -5.98 4.22 -13.83
CA SER A 89 -7.39 3.84 -13.86
C SER A 89 -7.80 3.05 -12.61
N LEU A 90 -6.96 2.11 -12.16
CA LEU A 90 -7.21 1.35 -10.93
C LEU A 90 -7.26 2.27 -9.70
N LEU A 91 -6.25 3.14 -9.54
CA LEU A 91 -6.18 4.08 -8.41
C LEU A 91 -7.35 5.07 -8.42
N PHE A 92 -7.71 5.59 -9.59
CA PHE A 92 -8.79 6.55 -9.75
C PHE A 92 -10.16 5.92 -9.49
N GLY A 93 -10.38 4.69 -9.98
CA GLY A 93 -11.63 3.95 -9.76
C GLY A 93 -11.89 3.53 -8.31
N LEU A 94 -10.89 3.68 -7.44
CA LEU A 94 -10.99 3.51 -5.99
C LEU A 94 -11.04 4.84 -5.21
N GLY A 95 -11.12 5.98 -5.91
CA GLY A 95 -11.16 7.30 -5.29
C GLY A 95 -9.80 7.81 -4.77
N LEU A 96 -8.70 7.11 -5.06
CA LEU A 96 -7.38 7.42 -4.49
C LEU A 96 -6.69 8.62 -5.16
N LYS A 97 -7.22 9.09 -6.30
CA LYS A 97 -6.70 10.29 -6.99
C LYS A 97 -6.56 11.49 -6.05
N LYS A 98 -7.47 11.63 -5.08
CA LYS A 98 -7.47 12.75 -4.13
C LYS A 98 -6.39 12.64 -3.06
N LEU A 99 -5.77 11.48 -2.88
CA LEU A 99 -4.75 11.23 -1.85
C LEU A 99 -3.32 11.46 -2.35
N PHE A 100 -3.11 11.45 -3.67
CA PHE A 100 -1.78 11.46 -4.26
C PHE A 100 -1.64 12.57 -5.30
N ASN A 101 -0.42 13.07 -5.42
CA ASN A 101 0.02 13.77 -6.61
C ASN A 101 0.44 12.74 -7.67
N PHE A 102 0.34 13.12 -8.95
CA PHE A 102 0.80 12.30 -10.06
C PHE A 102 1.82 13.09 -10.87
N SER A 103 2.96 12.49 -11.15
CA SER A 103 4.04 13.10 -11.92
C SER A 103 4.73 12.07 -12.79
N GLU A 104 5.59 12.55 -13.68
CA GLU A 104 6.52 11.74 -14.46
C GLU A 104 7.95 12.20 -14.16
N GLY A 105 8.91 11.31 -14.39
CA GLY A 105 10.33 11.61 -14.25
C GLY A 105 11.08 10.65 -13.33
N GLU A 106 12.33 11.00 -13.07
CA GLU A 106 13.22 10.19 -12.22
C GLU A 106 12.88 10.39 -10.74
N VAL A 107 12.72 9.28 -10.02
CA VAL A 107 12.57 9.29 -8.56
C VAL A 107 13.93 9.04 -7.95
N PRO A 108 14.49 9.97 -7.16
CA PRO A 108 15.75 9.74 -6.47
C PRO A 108 15.62 8.54 -5.52
N PHE A 109 16.25 7.43 -5.89
CA PHE A 109 16.31 6.23 -5.07
C PHE A 109 17.64 6.21 -4.32
N GLY A 110 17.59 6.36 -3.00
CA GLY A 110 18.78 6.30 -2.16
C GLY A 110 19.40 4.89 -2.16
N THR A 111 20.65 4.79 -1.72
CA THR A 111 21.40 3.53 -1.61
C THR A 111 20.96 2.63 -0.44
N GLN A 112 20.18 3.16 0.51
CA GLN A 112 19.70 2.39 1.66
C GLN A 112 18.42 1.66 1.30
N THR A 113 18.54 0.43 0.80
CA THR A 113 17.41 -0.45 0.55
C THR A 113 17.10 -1.27 1.80
N GLY A 114 15.92 -1.06 2.39
CA GLY A 114 15.38 -1.98 3.39
C GLY A 114 14.49 -3.01 2.70
N ALA A 115 14.95 -4.25 2.59
CA ALA A 115 14.03 -5.36 2.35
C ALA A 115 13.33 -5.63 3.69
N ALA A 116 12.02 -5.40 3.79
CA ALA A 116 11.30 -5.94 4.93
C ALA A 116 11.12 -7.44 4.69
N ASP A 117 12.09 -8.22 5.16
CA ASP A 117 11.91 -9.65 5.31
C ASP A 117 10.86 -9.86 6.41
N GLY A 118 9.74 -10.43 6.00
CA GLY A 118 8.65 -10.72 6.90
C GLY A 118 7.75 -11.77 6.31
N ALA A 119 8.09 -13.05 6.55
CA ALA A 119 7.10 -14.10 6.54
C ALA A 119 6.10 -13.80 7.68
N ALA A 120 5.12 -12.95 7.40
CA ALA A 120 4.06 -12.64 8.33
C ALA A 120 3.18 -13.89 8.53
N ASP A 121 2.90 -14.22 9.79
CA ASP A 121 1.97 -15.29 10.16
C ASP A 121 0.59 -15.02 9.54
N LYS A 122 -0.21 -16.07 9.31
CA LYS A 122 -1.51 -16.02 8.64
C LYS A 122 -2.45 -14.97 9.24
N ILE A 123 -2.41 -14.78 10.56
CA ILE A 123 -3.20 -13.76 11.26
C ILE A 123 -2.78 -12.35 10.82
N VAL A 124 -1.47 -12.09 10.84
CA VAL A 124 -0.90 -10.80 10.46
C VAL A 124 -1.28 -10.49 9.01
N ASN A 125 -1.19 -11.48 8.13
CA ASN A 125 -1.58 -11.41 6.73
C ASN A 125 -3.07 -11.08 6.52
N ALA A 126 -3.95 -11.82 7.17
CA ALA A 126 -5.40 -11.58 7.08
C ALA A 126 -5.77 -10.20 7.64
N GLN A 127 -5.11 -9.75 8.72
CA GLN A 127 -5.29 -8.40 9.23
C GLN A 127 -4.87 -7.33 8.21
N THR A 128 -3.77 -7.52 7.46
CA THR A 128 -3.40 -6.59 6.37
C THR A 128 -4.52 -6.44 5.35
N VAL A 129 -5.06 -7.58 4.90
CA VAL A 129 -6.09 -7.59 3.86
C VAL A 129 -7.30 -6.85 4.38
N LEU A 130 -7.72 -7.13 5.62
CA LEU A 130 -8.84 -6.48 6.27
C LEU A 130 -8.64 -4.96 6.35
N ASP A 131 -7.51 -4.51 6.90
CA ASP A 131 -7.22 -3.09 7.11
C ASP A 131 -7.13 -2.35 5.76
N ALA A 132 -6.50 -2.96 4.76
CA ALA A 132 -6.40 -2.40 3.41
C ALA A 132 -7.77 -2.17 2.78
N HIS A 133 -8.66 -3.15 2.84
CA HIS A 133 -10.00 -3.03 2.26
C HIS A 133 -10.87 -2.05 3.04
N LYS A 134 -10.82 -2.07 4.38
CA LYS A 134 -11.51 -1.06 5.21
C LYS A 134 -11.03 0.35 4.89
N THR A 135 -9.73 0.55 4.72
CA THR A 135 -9.17 1.84 4.30
C THR A 135 -9.74 2.29 2.96
N LEU A 136 -9.84 1.40 1.97
CA LEU A 136 -10.45 1.74 0.68
C LEU A 136 -11.93 2.12 0.82
N MET A 137 -12.68 1.44 1.69
CA MET A 137 -14.08 1.76 1.99
C MET A 137 -14.23 3.12 2.67
N ASP A 138 -13.32 3.46 3.58
CA ASP A 138 -13.31 4.76 4.26
C ASP A 138 -12.92 5.90 3.31
N VAL A 139 -12.07 5.62 2.31
CA VAL A 139 -11.70 6.62 1.30
C VAL A 139 -12.85 6.93 0.36
N ASP A 140 -13.63 5.94 -0.05
CA ASP A 140 -14.74 6.12 -0.98
C ASP A 140 -15.90 5.17 -0.67
N GLU A 141 -17.09 5.72 -0.41
CA GLU A 141 -18.28 4.94 -0.07
C GLU A 141 -18.68 3.95 -1.17
N GLU A 142 -18.35 4.23 -2.45
CA GLU A 142 -18.60 3.28 -3.53
C GLU A 142 -17.81 1.98 -3.38
N ASN A 143 -16.70 2.01 -2.63
CA ASN A 143 -15.90 0.84 -2.34
C ASN A 143 -16.54 -0.08 -1.29
N VAL A 144 -17.49 0.42 -0.47
CA VAL A 144 -18.22 -0.39 0.52
C VAL A 144 -18.89 -1.58 -0.16
N LYS A 145 -19.69 -1.31 -1.20
CA LYS A 145 -20.41 -2.37 -1.93
C LYS A 145 -19.47 -3.35 -2.65
N LYS A 146 -18.26 -2.89 -3.02
CA LYS A 146 -17.25 -3.71 -3.71
C LYS A 146 -16.56 -4.67 -2.74
N PHE A 147 -16.32 -4.24 -1.49
CA PHE A 147 -15.43 -4.93 -0.56
C PHE A 147 -16.09 -5.45 0.72
N GLU A 148 -17.35 -5.12 1.00
CA GLU A 148 -18.09 -5.59 2.19
C GLU A 148 -17.98 -7.10 2.39
N LYS A 149 -18.19 -7.88 1.32
CA LYS A 149 -18.16 -9.35 1.39
C LYS A 149 -16.74 -9.89 1.65
N VAL A 150 -15.72 -9.20 1.13
CA VAL A 150 -14.32 -9.57 1.35
C VAL A 150 -13.94 -9.30 2.79
N VAL A 151 -14.31 -8.12 3.32
CA VAL A 151 -14.08 -7.73 4.72
C VAL A 151 -14.78 -8.69 5.68
N ASP A 152 -16.05 -9.00 5.44
CA ASP A 152 -16.82 -9.94 6.27
C ASP A 152 -16.21 -11.34 6.29
N TYR A 153 -15.78 -11.82 5.12
CA TYR A 153 -15.16 -13.13 4.99
C TYR A 153 -13.82 -13.19 5.75
N VAL A 154 -12.95 -12.20 5.54
CA VAL A 154 -11.63 -12.11 6.17
C VAL A 154 -11.76 -11.94 7.70
N GLN A 155 -12.72 -11.14 8.17
CA GLN A 155 -12.99 -10.98 9.60
C GLN A 155 -13.39 -12.31 10.25
N LYS A 156 -14.34 -13.05 9.65
CA LYS A 156 -14.74 -14.38 10.16
C LYS A 156 -13.60 -15.38 10.20
N ASP A 157 -12.70 -15.34 9.22
CA ASP A 157 -11.53 -16.21 9.21
C ASP A 157 -10.49 -15.80 10.26
N LEU A 158 -10.32 -14.50 10.52
CA LEU A 158 -9.50 -14.00 11.63
C LEU A 158 -10.02 -14.46 13.00
N ASP A 159 -11.33 -14.34 13.23
CA ASP A 159 -11.96 -14.75 14.50
C ASP A 159 -11.70 -16.24 14.77
N LYS A 160 -11.90 -17.12 13.77
CA LYS A 160 -11.59 -18.56 13.88
C LYS A 160 -10.10 -18.85 14.13
N LEU A 161 -9.20 -18.03 13.59
CA LEU A 161 -7.75 -18.21 13.78
C LEU A 161 -7.33 -17.79 15.20
N ASN A 162 -7.96 -16.76 15.76
CA ASN A 162 -7.73 -16.32 17.13
C ASN A 162 -8.31 -17.31 18.16
N ASP A 163 -9.49 -17.87 17.89
CA ASP A 163 -10.13 -18.90 18.73
C ASP A 163 -9.29 -20.18 18.83
N LYS A 164 -8.56 -20.55 17.76
CA LYS A 164 -7.67 -21.72 17.73
C LYS A 164 -6.33 -21.49 18.43
N LYS A 165 -5.98 -20.23 18.73
CA LYS A 165 -4.72 -19.85 19.41
C LYS A 165 -4.91 -19.62 20.91
N SER A 166 -6.16 -19.56 21.38
CA SER A 166 -6.56 -19.43 22.78
C SER A 166 -6.79 -20.80 23.42
#